data_AF-A0A2E4J929-F1
#
_entry.id   AF-A0A2E4J929-F1
#
_cell.length_a   1.000
_cell.length_b   1.000
_cell.length_c   1.000
_cell.angle_alpha   90.00
_cell.angle_beta   90.00
_cell.angle_gamma   90.00
#
_symmetry.space_group_name_H-M   'P 1'
#
loop_
_entity.id
_entity.type
_entity.pdbx_description
1 polymer ?
#
loop_
_entity_poly.entity_id
_entity_poly.type
_entity_poly.pdbx_seq_one_letter_code
_entity_poly.pdbx_strand_id
1 'polypeptide(L)' 'ENENFKFNLIHPDSNFTYLVNCNNVIITPHIAGLSKESNKKLSEVLINKILKLT' A
#
# COMPACT_ATOMS: atom_id res chain seq x y z
N GLU A 1 -6.10 0.44 -8.57
CA GLU A 1 -5.96 1.09 -7.26
C GLU A 1 -5.74 2.58 -7.50
N ASN A 2 -6.34 3.46 -6.69
CA ASN A 2 -6.24 4.90 -6.90
C ASN A 2 -4.91 5.39 -6.31
N GLU A 3 -3.81 5.21 -7.06
CA GLU A 3 -2.43 5.56 -6.67
C GLU A 3 -2.17 7.07 -6.74
N ASN A 4 -3.09 7.89 -6.22
CA ASN A 4 -2.86 9.32 -6.16
C ASN A 4 -1.81 9.61 -5.07
N PHE A 5 -0.58 9.91 -5.49
CA PHE A 5 0.57 10.24 -4.63
C PHE A 5 0.34 11.39 -3.65
N LYS A 6 -0.72 12.19 -3.86
CA LYS A 6 -1.07 13.32 -3.00
C LYS A 6 -2.22 12.93 -2.10
N PHE A 7 -1.89 12.56 -0.86
CA PHE A 7 -2.87 12.30 0.21
C PHE A 7 -3.90 13.44 0.37
N ASN A 8 -3.47 14.68 0.12
CA ASN A 8 -4.30 15.88 0.19
C ASN A 8 -5.38 16.00 -0.90
N LEU A 9 -5.36 15.14 -1.94
CA LEU A 9 -6.37 15.10 -3.00
C LEU A 9 -7.40 13.98 -2.80
N ILE A 10 -7.24 13.17 -1.76
CA ILE A 10 -8.20 12.12 -1.43
C ILE A 10 -9.41 12.83 -0.84
N HIS A 11 -10.54 12.78 -1.55
CA HIS A 11 -11.84 13.08 -0.95
C HIS A 11 -12.29 11.82 -0.20
N PRO A 12 -12.21 11.79 1.14
CA PRO A 12 -12.66 10.65 1.89
C PRO A 12 -14.18 10.55 1.74
N ASP A 13 -14.66 9.37 1.37
CA ASP A 13 -16.09 9.11 1.43
C ASP A 13 -16.57 9.03 2.89
N SER A 14 -17.88 8.92 3.07
CA SER A 14 -18.51 8.83 4.38
C SER A 14 -18.04 7.61 5.18
N ASN A 15 -17.69 6.51 4.50
CA ASN A 15 -17.26 5.27 5.15
C ASN A 15 -15.82 5.39 5.67
N PHE A 16 -14.92 5.94 4.87
CA PHE A 16 -13.54 6.21 5.27
C PHE A 16 -13.51 7.15 6.47
N THR A 17 -14.29 8.23 6.42
CA THR A 17 -14.42 9.20 7.52
C THR A 17 -14.95 8.52 8.79
N TYR A 18 -15.96 7.66 8.67
CA TYR A 18 -16.48 6.89 9.80
C TYR A 18 -15.38 6.02 10.45
N LEU A 19 -14.64 5.26 9.64
CA LEU A 19 -13.61 4.33 10.13
C LEU A 19 -12.45 5.06 10.81
N VAL A 20 -12.01 6.20 10.25
CA VAL A 20 -10.94 7.03 10.84
C VAL A 20 -11.29 7.53 12.24
N ASN A 21 -12.58 7.77 12.52
CA ASN A 21 -13.04 8.28 13.80
C ASN A 21 -13.35 7.19 14.84
N CYS A 22 -13.25 5.91 14.49
CA CYS A 22 -13.54 4.80 15.42
C CYS A 22 -12.36 4.50 16.33
N ASN A 23 -12.55 4.53 17.65
CA ASN A 23 -11.48 4.26 18.64
C ASN A 23 -10.81 2.88 18.50
N ASN A 24 -11.54 1.90 17.98
CA ASN A 24 -11.07 0.51 17.85
C ASN A 24 -10.56 0.19 16.44
N VAL A 25 -10.28 1.22 15.63
CA VAL A 25 -9.84 1.06 14.24
C VAL A 25 -8.50 1.78 14.06
N ILE A 26 -7.54 1.08 13.43
CA ILE A 26 -6.24 1.65 13.04
C ILE A 26 -6.10 1.51 11.52
N ILE A 27 -5.92 2.64 10.83
CA ILE A 27 -5.70 2.69 9.38
C ILE A 27 -4.27 3.14 9.13
N THR A 28 -3.57 2.48 8.22
CA THR A 28 -2.22 2.87 7.78
C THR A 28 -2.16 2.97 6.26
N PRO A 29 -1.37 3.91 5.70
CA PRO A 29 -1.36 4.18 4.26
C PRO A 29 -0.55 3.15 3.47
N HIS A 30 -1.11 1.96 3.25
CA HIS A 30 -0.51 0.86 2.45
C HIS A 30 0.96 0.54 2.79
N ILE A 31 1.35 0.68 4.06
CA ILE A 31 2.73 0.46 4.51
C ILE A 31 3.02 -0.99 4.91
N ALA A 32 2.02 -1.88 4.85
CA ALA A 32 2.13 -3.26 5.32
C ALA A 32 3.26 -4.05 4.63
N GLY A 33 3.60 -3.70 3.39
CA GLY A 33 4.68 -4.32 2.63
C GLY A 33 6.06 -3.67 2.78
N LEU A 34 6.21 -2.60 3.59
CA LEU A 34 7.44 -1.80 3.67
C LEU A 34 8.44 -2.34 4.71
N SER A 35 8.70 -3.65 4.69
CA SER A 35 9.80 -4.26 5.46
C SER A 35 11.05 -4.49 4.59
N LYS A 36 12.20 -4.64 5.24
CA LYS A 36 13.47 -4.94 4.54
C LYS A 36 13.38 -6.29 3.80
N GLU A 37 12.73 -7.27 4.44
CA GLU A 37 12.51 -8.62 3.93
C GLU A 37 11.56 -8.61 2.73
N SER A 38 10.46 -7.87 2.83
CA SER A 38 9.48 -7.71 1.74
C SER A 38 10.10 -7.02 0.54
N ASN A 39 10.84 -5.92 0.74
CA ASN A 39 11.54 -5.22 -0.34
C ASN A 39 12.57 -6.12 -1.05
N LYS A 40 13.33 -6.92 -0.30
CA LYS A 40 14.25 -7.92 -0.86
C LYS A 40 13.47 -8.96 -1.67
N LYS A 41 12.39 -9.50 -1.11
CA LYS A 41 11.59 -10.54 -1.78
C LYS A 41 10.93 -10.03 -3.05
N LEU A 42 10.43 -8.80 -3.04
CA LEU A 42 9.86 -8.14 -4.21
C LEU A 42 10.91 -8.04 -5.32
N SER A 43 12.13 -7.60 -4.98
CA SER A 43 13.26 -7.52 -5.92
C SER A 43 13.62 -8.89 -6.51
N GLU A 44 13.67 -9.94 -5.68
CA GLU A 44 13.91 -11.32 -6.12
C GLU A 44 12.82 -11.82 -7.09
N VAL A 45 11.54 -11.57 -6.79
CA VAL A 45 10.43 -11.98 -7.66
C VAL A 45 10.48 -11.22 -8.98
N LEU A 46 10.80 -9.93 -8.95
CA LEU A 46 10.94 -9.10 -10.16
C LEU A 46 12.04 -9.63 -11.08
N ILE A 47 13.26 -9.84 -10.57
CA ILE A 47 14.37 -10.33 -11.40
C ILE A 47 14.08 -11.73 -11.95
N ASN A 48 13.50 -12.63 -11.16
CA ASN A 48 13.14 -13.97 -11.63
C ASN A 48 12.10 -13.94 -12.76
N LYS A 49 11.14 -13.01 -12.70
CA LYS A 49 10.16 -12.83 -13.79
C LYS A 49 10.82 -12.32 -15.07
N ILE A 50 11.73 -11.35 -14.97
CA ILE A 50 12.46 -10.81 -16.13
C ILE A 50 13.31 -11.90 -16.77
N LEU A 51 14.08 -12.66 -15.97
CA LEU A 51 14.93 -13.75 -16.44
C LEU A 51 14.13 -14.89 -17.08
N LYS A 52 12.89 -15.13 -16.68
CA LYS A 52 12.02 -16.16 -17.28
C LYS A 52 11.42 -15.73 -18.62
N LEU A 53 11.30 -14.41 -18.85
CA LEU A 53 10.76 -13.85 -20.08
C LEU A 53 11.82 -13.68 -21.17
N THR A 54 13.10 -13.78 -20.81
CA THR A 54 14.25 -13.69 -21.71
C THR A 54 14.71 -15.10 -22.07
#